data_AF-A0A2M8SCD3-F1
#
_entry.id   AF-A0A2M8SCD3-F1
#
_cell.length_a   1.000
_cell.length_b   1.000
_cell.length_c   1.000
_cell.angle_alpha   90.00
_cell.angle_beta   90.00
_cell.angle_gamma   90.00
#
_symmetry.space_group_name_H-M   'P 1'
#
loop_
_entity.id
_entity.type
_entity.pdbx_description
1 polymer ?
#
loop_
_entity_poly.entity_id
_entity_poly.type
_entity_poly.pdbx_seq_one_letter_code
_entity_poly.pdbx_strand_id
1 'polypeptide(L)' 'MNKIRMMYFEKDDVLHLAISDDPEAGSVELSPNITVELNSKGEMIGIEILEASRFIRDSIMDSVQARVLRVTELQPV' A
#
# COMPACT_ATOMS: atom_id res chain seq x y z
N MET A 1 19.41 0.09 -10.35
CA MET A 1 18.67 -0.12 -9.08
C MET A 1 17.53 0.87 -9.10
N ASN A 2 16.33 0.44 -9.50
CA ASN A 2 15.19 1.34 -9.43
C ASN A 2 14.80 1.45 -7.95
N LYS A 3 14.86 2.67 -7.40
CA LYS A 3 14.46 2.90 -6.01
C LYS A 3 12.95 3.00 -6.03
N ILE A 4 12.28 2.11 -5.30
CA ILE A 4 10.84 2.25 -5.05
C ILE A 4 10.63 3.63 -4.41
N ARG A 5 9.72 4.43 -4.99
CA ARG A 5 9.38 5.77 -4.50
C ARG A 5 7.95 5.76 -4.02
N MET A 6 7.70 6.45 -2.92
CA MET A 6 6.38 6.59 -2.34
C MET A 6 6.04 8.08 -2.25
N MET A 7 4.85 8.44 -2.70
CA MET A 7 4.32 9.80 -2.62
C MET A 7 2.90 9.75 -2.08
N TYR A 8 2.61 10.59 -1.10
CA TYR A 8 1.27 10.75 -0.56
C TYR A 8 0.70 12.10 -1.02
N PHE A 9 -0.42 12.05 -1.72
CA PHE A 9 -1.16 13.20 -2.20
C PHE A 9 -2.25 13.55 -1.18
N GLU A 10 -1.89 14.39 -0.21
CA GLU A 10 -2.73 14.70 0.96
C GLU A 10 -4.13 15.23 0.59
N LYS A 11 -4.24 16.03 -0.47
CA LYS A 11 -5.53 16.63 -0.88
C LYS A 11 -6.54 15.59 -1.36
N ASP A 12 -6.05 14.54 -2.01
CA ASP A 12 -6.85 13.52 -2.66
C ASP A 12 -6.94 12.24 -1.80
N ASP A 13 -6.19 12.19 -0.70
CA ASP A 13 -6.01 11.00 0.16
C ASP A 13 -5.57 9.76 -0.62
N VAL A 14 -4.55 9.95 -1.46
CA VAL A 14 -3.98 8.90 -2.32
C VAL A 14 -2.52 8.64 -2.00
N LEU A 15 -2.15 7.36 -1.85
CA LEU A 15 -0.77 6.92 -1.78
C LEU A 15 -0.36 6.28 -3.10
N HIS A 16 0.67 6.83 -3.74
CA HIS A 16 1.28 6.26 -4.92
C HIS A 16 2.63 5.64 -4.58
N LEU A 17 2.83 4.42 -5.05
CA LEU A 17 4.03 3.61 -4.90
C LEU A 17 4.57 3.31 -6.29
N ALA A 18 5.55 4.10 -6.75
CA ALA A 18 6.23 3.87 -8.02
C ALA A 18 7.34 2.83 -7.85
N ILE A 19 7.24 1.74 -8.60
CA ILE A 19 8.19 0.61 -8.61
C ILE A 19 9.14 0.71 -9.81
N SER A 20 8.65 1.22 -10.94
CA SER A 20 9.43 1.49 -12.15
C SER A 20 9.24 2.92 -12.66
N ASP A 21 10.12 3.35 -13.57
CA ASP A 21 9.99 4.60 -14.34
C ASP A 21 9.39 4.36 -15.73
N ASP A 22 9.05 3.10 -16.05
CA ASP A 22 8.42 2.74 -17.31
C ASP A 22 7.07 3.46 -17.46
N PRO A 23 6.66 3.82 -18.69
CA PRO A 23 5.36 4.43 -18.92
C PRO A 23 4.20 3.49 -18.55
N GLU A 24 3.21 4.04 -17.87
CA GLU A 24 1.93 3.35 -17.67
C GLU A 24 1.21 3.15 -19.01
N ALA A 25 0.71 1.95 -19.23
CA ALA A 25 -0.13 1.60 -20.37
C ALA A 25 -1.53 1.13 -19.97
N GLY A 26 -1.77 0.89 -18.68
CA GLY A 26 -3.07 0.56 -18.12
C GLY A 26 -2.99 0.19 -16.65
N SER A 27 -4.14 -0.11 -16.06
CA SER A 27 -4.24 -0.45 -14.64
C SER A 27 -5.31 -1.50 -14.38
N VAL A 28 -5.19 -2.17 -13.23
CA VAL A 28 -6.14 -3.18 -12.75
C VAL A 28 -6.42 -2.93 -11.27
N GLU A 29 -7.69 -2.80 -10.91
CA GLU A 29 -8.11 -2.76 -9.51
C GLU A 29 -7.99 -4.18 -8.93
N LEU A 30 -7.11 -4.36 -7.95
CA LEU A 30 -6.89 -5.66 -7.29
C LEU A 30 -7.93 -5.91 -6.19
N SER A 31 -8.31 -4.85 -5.49
CA SER A 31 -9.34 -4.84 -4.47
C SER A 31 -9.90 -3.41 -4.37
N PRO A 32 -11.05 -3.20 -3.72
CA PRO A 32 -11.60 -1.85 -3.56
C PRO A 32 -10.54 -0.87 -3.08
N ASN A 33 -10.38 0.23 -3.81
CA ASN A 33 -9.44 1.33 -3.52
C ASN A 33 -7.95 0.99 -3.69
N ILE A 34 -7.57 -0.18 -4.23
CA ILE A 34 -6.18 -0.56 -4.50
C ILE A 34 -6.03 -0.97 -5.96
N THR A 35 -5.24 -0.18 -6.68
CA THR A 35 -5.00 -0.34 -8.11
C THR A 35 -3.53 -0.64 -8.38
N VAL A 36 -3.29 -1.55 -9.31
CA VAL A 36 -1.95 -1.82 -9.84
C VAL A 36 -1.83 -1.17 -11.21
N GLU A 37 -0.75 -0.43 -11.39
CA GLU A 37 -0.35 0.17 -12.67
C GLU A 37 0.55 -0.80 -13.43
N LEU A 38 0.30 -0.93 -14.73
CA LEU A 38 0.97 -1.86 -15.63
C LEU A 38 1.60 -1.13 -16.81
N ASN A 39 2.78 -1.57 -17.23
CA ASN A 39 3.36 -1.14 -18.51
C ASN A 39 2.73 -1.90 -19.69
N SER A 40 3.16 -1.58 -20.92
CA SER A 40 2.63 -2.20 -22.15
C SER A 40 2.88 -3.70 -22.28
N LYS A 41 3.71 -4.29 -21.40
CA LYS A 41 3.97 -5.74 -21.34
C LYS A 41 3.14 -6.43 -20.25
N GLY A 42 2.33 -5.68 -19.50
CA GLY A 42 1.59 -6.18 -18.34
C GLY A 42 2.46 -6.36 -17.10
N GLU A 43 3.64 -5.76 -17.05
CA GLU A 43 4.50 -5.79 -15.85
C GLU A 43 4.07 -4.68 -14.90
N MET A 44 4.02 -4.98 -13.59
CA MET A 44 3.70 -4.01 -12.55
C MET A 44 4.78 -2.92 -12.47
N ILE A 45 4.34 -1.67 -12.53
CA ILE A 45 5.21 -0.50 -12.41
C ILE A 45 4.83 0.41 -11.25
N GLY A 46 3.63 0.25 -10.69
CA GLY A 46 3.17 1.06 -9.57
C GLY A 46 1.94 0.50 -8.87
N ILE A 47 1.63 1.09 -7.72
CA ILE A 47 0.42 0.82 -6.93
C ILE A 47 -0.16 2.16 -6.50
N GLU A 48 -1.48 2.31 -6.65
CA GLU A 48 -2.26 3.41 -6.11
C GLU A 48 -3.21 2.89 -5.03
N ILE A 49 -3.24 3.58 -3.89
CA ILE A 49 -4.17 3.31 -2.80
C ILE A 49 -4.99 4.58 -2.56
N LEU A 50 -6.30 4.50 -2.80
CA LEU A 50 -7.26 5.55 -2.44
C LEU A 50 -7.70 5.40 -0.98
N GLU A 51 -8.20 6.48 -0.38
CA GLU A 51 -8.49 6.53 1.07
C GLU A 51 -7.27 6.04 1.90
N ALA A 52 -6.07 6.42 1.46
CA ALA A 52 -4.82 5.87 1.97
C ALA A 52 -4.67 6.10 3.47
N SER A 53 -5.13 7.24 3.99
CA SER A 53 -5.14 7.57 5.41
C SER A 53 -5.89 6.52 6.23
N ARG A 54 -7.07 6.10 5.74
CA ARG A 54 -7.88 5.06 6.37
C ARG A 54 -7.19 3.72 6.28
N PHE A 55 -6.72 3.35 5.08
CA PHE A 55 -6.04 2.08 4.86
C PHE A 55 -4.82 1.90 5.77
N ILE A 56 -3.96 2.92 5.86
CA ILE A 56 -2.74 2.89 6.68
C ILE A 56 -3.11 2.85 8.17
N ARG A 57 -4.05 3.69 8.61
CA ARG A 57 -4.50 3.71 10.01
C ARG A 57 -4.99 2.33 10.44
N ASP A 58 -5.91 1.76 9.68
CA ASP A 58 -6.53 0.47 10.00
C ASP A 58 -5.47 -0.64 9.98
N SER A 59 -4.60 -0.67 8.97
CA SER A 59 -3.48 -1.62 8.88
C SER A 59 -2.51 -1.55 10.06
N ILE A 60 -2.16 -0.33 10.51
CA ILE A 60 -1.30 -0.14 11.67
C ILE A 60 -2.01 -0.61 12.94
N MET A 61 -3.27 -0.22 13.15
CA MET A 61 -4.03 -0.60 14.34
C MET A 61 -4.16 -2.11 14.46
N ASP A 62 -4.48 -2.80 13.37
CA ASP A 62 -4.57 -4.27 13.34
C ASP A 62 -3.23 -4.91 13.70
N SER A 63 -2.12 -4.40 13.14
CA SER A 63 -0.79 -4.90 13.42
C SER A 63 -0.37 -4.69 14.89
N VAL A 64 -0.76 -3.56 15.49
CA VAL A 64 -0.45 -3.23 16.88
C VAL A 64 -1.25 -4.13 17.81
N GLN A 65 -2.55 -4.28 17.59
CA GLN A 65 -3.41 -5.17 18.37
C GLN A 65 -2.88 -6.61 18.36
N ALA A 66 -2.52 -7.14 17.18
CA ALA A 66 -1.96 -8.48 17.04
C ALA A 66 -0.61 -8.65 17.76
N ARG A 67 0.17 -7.58 17.93
CA ARG A 67 1.41 -7.62 18.72
C ARG A 67 1.15 -7.55 20.21
N VAL A 68 0.21 -6.70 20.65
CA VAL A 68 -0.15 -6.58 22.07
C VAL A 68 -0.70 -7.91 22.61
N LEU A 69 -1.62 -8.56 21.88
CA LEU A 69 -2.16 -9.88 22.27
C LEU A 69 -1.06 -10.92 22.52
N ARG A 70 -0.09 -11.02 21.59
CA ARG A 70 1.07 -11.92 21.72
C ARG A 70 1.95 -11.59 22.93
N VAL A 71 2.10 -10.32 23.29
CA VAL A 71 2.86 -9.93 24.48
C VAL A 71 2.13 -10.34 25.75
N THR A 72 0.80 -10.20 25.79
CA THR A 72 -0.01 -10.62 26.94
C THR A 72 -0.03 -12.13 27.13
N GLU A 73 0.00 -12.92 26.04
CA GLU A 73 0.10 -14.39 26.10
C GLU A 73 1.44 -14.90 26.66
N LEU A 74 2.51 -14.10 26.57
CA LEU A 74 3.87 -14.48 26.98
C LEU A 74 4.23 -14.09 28.42
N GLN A 75 3.34 -13.42 29.15
CA GLN A 75 3.55 -13.12 30.57
C GLN A 75 3.00 -14.29 31.42
N PRO A 76 3.83 -15.00 32.20
CA PRO A 76 3.33 -15.97 33.16
C PRO A 76 2.57 -15.24 34.27
N VAL A 77 1.41 -15.77 34.65
CA VAL A 77 0.59 -15.34 35.80
C VAL A 77 1.36 -15.50 37.09
#